data_AF-A0A1Q7X5Q0-F1
#
_entry.id   AF-A0A1Q7X5Q0-F1
#
_cell.length_a   1.000
_cell.length_b   1.000
_cell.length_c   1.000
_cell.angle_alpha   90.00
_cell.angle_beta   90.00
_cell.angle_gamma   90.00
#
_symmetry.space_group_name_H-M   'P 1'
#
loop_
_entity.id
_entity.type
_entity.pdbx_description
1 polymer ?
#
loop_
_entity_poly.entity_id
_entity_poly.type
_entity_poly.pdbx_seq_one_letter_code
_entity_poly.pdbx_strand_id
1 'polypeptide(L)'
;MAVQRSMEELNARIQTQIKEKFTAIHPVVEWRYRKAVLDSLDRHGDGGGLELEPIVFEKVYPLYALSDIRGSSTQRALAIRHDLLAQLQLAKDVVQAAHQARGLPVLDELLYRIDKHVVQIETGLASGGEVGVISFLRSDVERLFDRLQEFGPGVRARIEAYRAAVDPRLRSVYRQRRVFEESVTRLTETISSYLDLEEQAAQGMFPHYFEKQKTDGVDHQIYIGAALVEDGRFDPLYLKNLRLWQLMVVCGIAARADQLTKNLPVPLQTTHLILVQHAPLSIRFRFDEKRFDVDGAYDIRYEIVKKRIDKAVVKGATERVTQPGKIAIVYAQPGEALEYRGYIEYLQHLGYLSGEVEDLELEEFQGVHGLRALRVTVALRGPQTERPLAASAIPAASAVAR
;
A
#
# COMPACT_ATOMS: atom_id res chain seq x y z
N MET A 1 44.84 18.73 15.99
CA MET A 1 44.31 17.61 16.80
C MET A 1 43.19 18.02 17.74
N ALA A 2 43.28 19.09 18.53
CA ALA A 2 42.21 19.50 19.46
C ALA A 2 40.90 19.95 18.75
N VAL A 3 41.00 20.69 17.65
CA VAL A 3 39.85 21.14 16.84
C VAL A 3 39.13 19.95 16.19
N GLN A 4 39.89 18.98 15.68
CA GLN A 4 39.36 17.79 15.01
C GLN A 4 38.59 16.89 15.99
N ARG A 5 39.12 16.74 17.21
CA ARG A 5 38.46 16.01 18.29
C ARG A 5 37.19 16.71 18.79
N SER A 6 37.22 18.03 18.92
CA SER A 6 36.04 18.83 19.29
C SER A 6 34.93 18.75 18.23
N MET A 7 35.30 18.73 16.95
CA MET A 7 34.36 18.58 15.83
C MET A 7 33.77 17.16 15.75
N GLU A 8 34.57 16.13 16.04
CA GLU A 8 34.10 14.74 16.18
C GLU A 8 33.13 14.57 17.35
N GLU A 9 33.42 15.18 18.52
CA GLU A 9 32.55 15.17 19.70
C GLU A 9 31.22 15.89 19.43
N LEU A 10 31.26 17.04 18.73
CA LEU A 10 30.06 17.76 18.30
C LEU A 10 29.22 16.94 17.31
N ASN A 11 29.85 16.33 16.30
CA ASN A 11 29.18 15.47 15.33
C ASN A 11 28.53 14.25 16.00
N ALA A 12 29.21 13.64 16.97
CA ALA A 12 28.67 12.52 17.75
C ALA A 12 27.46 12.94 18.61
N ARG A 13 27.50 14.15 19.20
CA ARG A 13 26.34 14.74 19.92
C ARG A 13 25.16 14.97 18.98
N ILE A 14 25.38 15.59 17.82
CA ILE A 14 24.32 15.85 16.83
C ILE A 14 23.70 14.54 16.35
N GLN A 15 24.52 13.54 16.03
CA GLN A 15 24.04 12.23 15.58
C GLN A 15 23.26 11.48 16.67
N THR A 16 23.69 11.57 17.93
CA THR A 16 22.96 11.00 19.07
C THR A 16 21.60 11.68 19.24
N GLN A 17 21.54 13.02 19.22
CA GLN A 17 20.27 13.76 19.33
C GLN A 17 19.33 13.52 18.14
N ILE A 18 19.89 13.37 16.94
CA ILE A 18 19.14 12.98 15.77
C ILE A 18 18.54 11.58 15.95
N LYS A 19 19.32 10.60 16.39
CA LYS A 19 18.82 9.23 16.62
C LYS A 19 17.83 9.12 17.78
N GLU A 20 17.97 9.95 18.81
CA GLU A 20 17.04 10.02 19.95
C GLU A 20 15.68 10.59 19.54
N LYS A 21 15.64 11.62 18.68
CA LYS A 21 14.40 12.26 18.23
C LYS A 21 13.81 11.67 16.94
N PHE A 22 14.63 11.03 16.10
CA PHE A 22 14.25 10.55 14.77
C PHE A 22 14.65 9.09 14.56
N THR A 23 13.68 8.25 14.19
CA THR A 23 13.85 6.78 14.15
C THR A 23 14.45 6.30 12.83
N ALA A 24 14.25 7.07 11.76
CA ALA A 24 14.93 6.94 10.47
C ALA A 24 14.74 8.27 9.71
N ILE A 25 15.83 8.94 9.32
CA ILE A 25 15.77 10.13 8.49
C ILE A 25 16.26 9.76 7.09
N HIS A 26 15.50 10.17 6.07
CA HIS A 26 15.92 9.98 4.69
C HIS A 26 17.18 10.83 4.41
N PRO A 27 18.27 10.27 3.81
CA PRO A 27 19.55 10.97 3.66
C PRO A 27 19.46 12.36 3.03
N VAL A 28 18.59 12.50 2.02
CA VAL A 28 18.36 13.77 1.30
C VAL A 28 17.91 14.91 2.19
N VAL A 29 17.16 14.65 3.26
CA VAL A 29 16.67 15.71 4.15
C VAL A 29 17.52 15.85 5.42
N GLU A 30 18.45 14.91 5.68
CA GLU A 30 19.23 14.86 6.92
C GLU A 30 19.97 16.16 7.22
N TRP A 31 20.50 16.83 6.20
CA TRP A 31 21.19 18.12 6.35
C TRP A 31 20.29 19.18 7.01
N ARG A 32 18.99 19.20 6.69
CA ARG A 32 18.04 20.19 7.25
C ARG A 32 17.76 19.93 8.73
N TYR A 33 17.71 18.65 9.13
CA TYR A 33 17.58 18.26 10.54
C TYR A 33 18.85 18.61 11.32
N ARG A 34 20.03 18.30 10.76
CA ARG A 34 21.32 18.69 11.37
C ARG A 34 21.41 20.18 11.58
N LYS A 35 21.02 20.97 10.57
CA LYS A 35 20.96 22.43 10.66
C LYS A 35 19.98 22.90 11.76
N ALA A 36 18.77 22.34 11.81
CA ALA A 36 17.79 22.71 12.84
C ALA A 36 18.27 22.40 14.28
N VAL A 37 19.01 21.31 14.46
CA VAL A 37 19.63 20.97 15.76
C VAL A 37 20.75 21.95 16.10
N LEU A 38 21.65 22.24 15.16
CA LEU A 38 22.72 23.23 15.34
C LEU A 38 22.17 24.61 15.72
N ASP A 39 21.20 25.11 14.96
CA ASP A 39 20.56 26.40 15.20
C ASP A 39 19.85 26.44 16.56
N SER A 40 19.38 25.29 17.07
CA SER A 40 18.75 25.20 18.40
C SER A 40 19.79 25.24 19.54
N LEU A 41 20.92 24.55 19.36
CA LEU A 41 22.05 24.55 20.30
C LEU A 41 22.67 25.95 20.44
N ASP A 42 22.86 26.66 19.33
CA ASP A 42 23.41 28.02 19.32
C ASP A 42 22.48 29.02 20.05
N ARG A 43 21.16 28.78 20.04
CA ARG A 43 20.17 29.65 20.69
C ARG A 43 19.96 29.41 22.18
N HIS A 44 20.03 28.17 22.65
CA HIS A 44 19.57 27.81 24.01
C HIS A 44 20.67 27.37 24.98
N GLY A 45 21.90 27.12 24.50
CA GLY A 45 22.95 26.52 25.32
C GLY A 45 22.59 25.12 25.84
N ASP A 46 23.48 24.50 26.62
CA ASP A 46 23.38 23.07 27.05
C ASP A 46 22.17 22.76 27.98
N GLY A 47 21.33 23.74 28.35
CA GLY A 47 20.31 23.60 29.41
C GLY A 47 18.87 24.02 29.07
N GLY A 48 18.61 24.58 27.89
CA GLY A 48 17.25 24.97 27.46
C GLY A 48 16.55 23.84 26.68
N GLY A 49 15.25 23.66 26.89
CA GLY A 49 14.46 22.70 26.11
C GLY A 49 14.62 22.94 24.61
N LEU A 50 15.00 21.89 23.87
CA LEU A 50 15.19 21.92 22.42
C LEU A 50 13.84 22.06 21.69
N GLU A 51 13.31 23.28 21.62
CA GLU A 51 12.32 23.65 20.61
C GLU A 51 13.03 23.70 19.25
N LEU A 52 12.77 22.68 18.43
CA LEU A 52 13.28 22.62 17.07
C LEU A 52 12.39 23.45 16.18
N GLU A 53 13.00 24.20 15.26
CA GLU A 53 12.24 24.87 14.22
C GLU A 53 11.47 23.87 13.35
N PRO A 54 10.30 24.27 12.82
CA PRO A 54 9.59 23.48 11.82
C PRO A 54 10.49 23.18 10.63
N ILE A 55 10.54 21.90 10.26
CA ILE A 55 11.26 21.45 9.06
C ILE A 55 10.28 21.52 7.90
N VAL A 56 10.41 22.58 7.10
CA VAL A 56 9.58 22.87 5.94
C VAL A 56 10.45 22.93 4.69
N PHE A 57 9.96 22.33 3.61
CA PHE A 57 10.53 22.44 2.28
C PHE A 57 9.48 23.04 1.34
N GLU A 58 9.74 24.25 0.87
CA GLU A 58 8.85 24.94 -0.05
C GLU A 58 9.18 24.61 -1.51
N LYS A 59 8.18 24.74 -2.37
CA LYS A 59 8.31 24.60 -3.83
C LYS A 59 8.91 23.27 -4.29
N VAL A 60 8.51 22.17 -3.65
CA VAL A 60 8.86 20.81 -4.09
C VAL A 60 7.78 20.25 -5.01
N TYR A 61 8.19 19.43 -5.97
CA TYR A 61 7.31 18.79 -6.93
C TYR A 61 6.96 17.38 -6.46
N PRO A 62 5.66 17.06 -6.29
CA PRO A 62 5.25 15.73 -5.87
C PRO A 62 5.10 14.79 -7.07
N LEU A 63 5.56 13.56 -6.90
CA LEU A 63 5.27 12.45 -7.82
C LEU A 63 4.65 11.33 -6.98
N TYR A 64 3.46 10.86 -7.35
CA TYR A 64 2.76 9.82 -6.61
C TYR A 64 2.29 8.72 -7.55
N ALA A 65 2.48 7.48 -7.12
CA ALA A 65 1.91 6.33 -7.81
C ALA A 65 1.44 5.27 -6.80
N LEU A 66 0.43 4.52 -7.23
CA LEU A 66 -0.22 3.46 -6.46
C LEU A 66 -0.30 2.20 -7.32
N SER A 67 0.10 1.08 -6.75
CA SER A 67 -0.16 -0.27 -7.29
C SER A 67 -0.97 -1.05 -6.26
N ASP A 68 -2.28 -1.17 -6.50
CA ASP A 68 -3.24 -1.74 -5.56
C ASP A 68 -3.78 -3.10 -6.04
N ILE A 69 -4.25 -3.93 -5.10
CA ILE A 69 -4.89 -5.21 -5.40
C ILE A 69 -6.38 -4.99 -5.68
N ARG A 70 -6.80 -5.40 -6.88
CA ARG A 70 -8.19 -5.27 -7.31
C ARG A 70 -9.11 -6.08 -6.40
N GLY A 71 -9.97 -5.38 -5.66
CA GLY A 71 -11.00 -6.02 -4.84
C GLY A 71 -10.46 -6.78 -3.62
N SER A 72 -9.30 -6.39 -3.09
CA SER A 72 -8.70 -7.01 -1.90
C SER A 72 -9.68 -7.09 -0.72
N SER A 73 -10.43 -6.02 -0.45
CA SER A 73 -11.43 -5.98 0.61
C SER A 73 -12.53 -7.01 0.42
N THR A 74 -13.00 -7.21 -0.82
CA THR A 74 -14.02 -8.21 -1.14
C THR A 74 -13.48 -9.62 -0.97
N GLN A 75 -12.28 -9.90 -1.48
CA GLN A 75 -11.63 -11.21 -1.35
C GLN A 75 -11.34 -11.55 0.12
N ARG A 76 -10.87 -10.58 0.91
CA ARG A 76 -10.70 -10.71 2.35
C ARG A 76 -12.01 -11.06 3.04
N ALA A 77 -13.09 -10.35 2.73
CA ALA A 77 -14.40 -10.60 3.32
C ALA A 77 -14.92 -12.01 2.97
N LEU A 78 -14.72 -12.47 1.73
CA LEU A 78 -15.07 -13.83 1.31
C LEU A 78 -14.26 -14.89 2.08
N ALA A 79 -12.96 -14.68 2.26
CA ALA A 79 -12.10 -15.60 3.00
C ALA A 79 -12.52 -15.71 4.48
N ILE A 80 -12.81 -14.57 5.13
CA ILE A 80 -13.35 -14.52 6.50
C ILE A 80 -14.69 -15.28 6.57
N ARG A 81 -15.58 -15.04 5.61
CA ARG A 81 -16.88 -15.71 5.53
C ARG A 81 -16.74 -17.23 5.46
N HIS A 82 -15.85 -17.73 4.60
CA HIS A 82 -15.60 -19.16 4.48
C HIS A 82 -15.06 -19.79 5.77
N ASP A 83 -14.13 -19.12 6.43
CA ASP A 83 -13.54 -19.61 7.67
C ASP A 83 -14.59 -19.64 8.81
N LEU A 84 -15.44 -18.62 8.93
CA LEU A 84 -16.53 -18.59 9.92
C LEU A 84 -17.57 -19.70 9.68
N LEU A 85 -17.98 -19.91 8.43
CA LEU A 85 -18.92 -20.98 8.07
C LEU A 85 -18.33 -22.35 8.39
N ALA A 86 -17.04 -22.57 8.10
CA ALA A 86 -16.36 -23.81 8.45
C ALA A 86 -16.36 -24.04 9.97
N GLN A 87 -16.09 -23.01 10.77
CA GLN A 87 -16.11 -23.13 12.24
C GLN A 87 -17.52 -23.39 12.79
N LEU A 88 -18.54 -22.72 12.25
CA LEU A 88 -19.94 -22.95 12.64
C LEU A 88 -20.42 -24.36 12.26
N GLN A 89 -19.99 -24.88 11.11
CA GLN A 89 -20.32 -26.26 10.72
C GLN A 89 -19.69 -27.27 11.68
N LEU A 90 -18.41 -27.08 12.06
CA LEU A 90 -17.77 -27.94 13.06
C LEU A 90 -18.49 -27.87 14.42
N ALA A 91 -18.93 -26.67 14.83
CA ALA A 91 -19.74 -26.50 16.03
C ALA A 91 -21.09 -27.23 15.92
N LYS A 92 -21.78 -27.10 14.78
CA LYS A 92 -23.03 -27.79 14.50
C LYS A 92 -22.88 -29.30 14.62
N ASP A 93 -21.83 -29.86 14.03
CA ASP A 93 -21.55 -31.30 14.07
C ASP A 93 -21.39 -31.81 15.51
N VAL A 94 -20.68 -31.06 16.37
CA VAL A 94 -20.53 -31.38 17.80
C VAL A 94 -21.88 -31.39 18.51
N VAL A 95 -22.66 -30.31 18.37
CA VAL A 95 -23.94 -30.16 19.08
C VAL A 95 -24.96 -31.19 18.59
N GLN A 96 -24.98 -31.48 17.29
CA GLN A 96 -25.87 -32.47 16.69
C GLN A 96 -25.56 -33.89 17.18
N ALA A 97 -24.28 -34.26 17.26
CA ALA A 97 -23.89 -35.56 17.82
C ALA A 97 -24.24 -35.67 19.32
N ALA A 98 -24.07 -34.59 20.08
CA ALA A 98 -24.46 -34.56 21.48
C ALA A 98 -25.98 -34.67 21.67
N HIS A 99 -26.77 -34.01 20.81
CA HIS A 99 -28.22 -34.11 20.82
C HIS A 99 -28.68 -35.53 20.47
N GLN A 100 -28.10 -36.17 19.47
CA GLN A 100 -28.40 -37.56 19.12
C GLN A 100 -28.07 -38.55 20.26
N ALA A 101 -27.05 -38.27 21.07
CA ALA A 101 -26.66 -39.13 22.18
C ALA A 101 -27.58 -39.06 23.40
N ARG A 102 -28.19 -37.90 23.70
CA ARG A 102 -28.99 -37.70 24.94
C ARG A 102 -30.34 -36.99 24.78
N GLY A 103 -30.73 -36.60 23.57
CA GLY A 103 -32.06 -36.04 23.26
C GLY A 103 -32.43 -34.76 24.01
N LEU A 104 -31.45 -33.94 24.41
CA LEU A 104 -31.70 -32.76 25.25
C LEU A 104 -32.27 -31.59 24.43
N PRO A 105 -33.43 -30.99 24.81
CA PRO A 105 -34.04 -29.87 24.07
C PRO A 105 -33.17 -28.61 23.98
N VAL A 106 -32.35 -28.34 25.01
CA VAL A 106 -31.43 -27.18 24.99
C VAL A 106 -30.37 -27.29 23.88
N LEU A 107 -30.02 -28.50 23.45
CA LEU A 107 -29.08 -28.69 22.34
C LEU A 107 -29.75 -28.46 20.99
N ASP A 108 -31.04 -28.73 20.88
CA ASP A 108 -31.84 -28.42 19.69
C ASP A 108 -31.99 -26.89 19.53
N GLU A 109 -32.23 -26.16 20.63
CA GLU A 109 -32.22 -24.69 20.64
C GLU A 109 -30.86 -24.12 20.22
N LEU A 110 -29.76 -24.71 20.71
CA LEU A 110 -28.41 -24.29 20.33
C LEU A 110 -28.11 -24.56 18.84
N LEU A 111 -28.58 -25.68 18.29
CA LEU A 111 -28.50 -25.96 16.85
C LEU A 111 -29.23 -24.90 16.04
N TYR A 112 -30.45 -24.54 16.45
CA TYR A 112 -31.22 -23.47 15.82
C TYR A 112 -30.46 -22.13 15.83
N ARG A 113 -29.82 -21.77 16.94
CA ARG A 113 -28.98 -20.56 17.03
C ARG A 113 -27.76 -20.61 16.11
N ILE A 114 -27.10 -21.76 16.01
CA ILE A 114 -25.98 -21.97 15.07
C ILE A 114 -26.47 -21.77 13.63
N ASP A 115 -27.60 -22.38 13.26
CA ASP A 115 -28.16 -22.27 11.91
C ASP A 115 -28.58 -20.84 11.58
N LYS A 116 -29.10 -20.09 12.55
CA LYS A 116 -29.36 -18.65 12.39
C LYS A 116 -28.08 -17.88 12.05
N HIS A 117 -26.97 -18.18 12.72
CA HIS A 117 -25.68 -17.55 12.40
C HIS A 117 -25.15 -17.96 11.02
N VAL A 118 -25.30 -19.23 10.61
CA VAL A 118 -24.93 -19.69 9.27
C VAL A 118 -25.68 -18.89 8.20
N VAL A 119 -27.01 -18.81 8.30
CA VAL A 119 -27.85 -18.04 7.35
C VAL A 119 -27.48 -16.55 7.34
N GLN A 120 -27.20 -15.96 8.49
CA GLN A 120 -26.75 -14.56 8.57
C GLN A 120 -25.44 -14.35 7.81
N ILE A 121 -24.48 -15.26 7.94
CA ILE A 121 -23.18 -15.14 7.27
C ILE A 121 -23.32 -15.36 5.76
N GLU A 122 -24.17 -16.29 5.33
CA GLU A 122 -24.45 -16.54 3.92
C GLU A 122 -25.14 -15.35 3.23
N THR A 123 -26.08 -14.71 3.92
CA THR A 123 -26.83 -13.54 3.40
C THR A 123 -26.05 -12.23 3.44
N GLY A 124 -25.00 -12.15 4.26
CA GLY A 124 -24.02 -11.06 4.25
C GLY A 124 -23.52 -10.69 5.65
N LEU A 125 -22.21 -10.48 5.79
CA LEU A 125 -21.60 -10.12 7.07
C LEU A 125 -21.54 -8.59 7.22
N ALA A 126 -22.31 -8.04 8.17
CA ALA A 126 -22.21 -6.64 8.56
C ALA A 126 -20.86 -6.34 9.25
N SER A 127 -20.45 -5.07 9.26
CA SER A 127 -19.26 -4.64 9.99
C SER A 127 -19.36 -5.03 11.47
N GLY A 128 -18.36 -5.76 11.99
CA GLY A 128 -18.37 -6.31 13.35
C GLY A 128 -19.09 -7.65 13.54
N GLY A 129 -19.73 -8.21 12.49
CA GLY A 129 -20.43 -9.50 12.57
C GLY A 129 -19.52 -10.67 12.93
N GLU A 130 -18.27 -10.65 12.47
CA GLU A 130 -17.24 -11.65 12.81
C GLU A 130 -17.05 -11.77 14.34
N VAL A 131 -16.89 -10.64 15.02
CA VAL A 131 -16.66 -10.59 16.48
C VAL A 131 -17.84 -11.20 17.22
N GLY A 132 -19.06 -10.91 16.78
CA GLY A 132 -20.28 -11.47 17.35
C GLY A 132 -20.35 -12.99 17.23
N VAL A 133 -20.05 -13.53 16.05
CA VAL A 133 -20.06 -14.99 15.79
C VAL A 133 -18.99 -15.69 16.62
N ILE A 134 -17.78 -15.15 16.67
CA ILE A 134 -16.68 -15.71 17.48
C ILE A 134 -17.03 -15.66 18.97
N SER A 135 -17.64 -14.57 19.45
CA SER A 135 -18.09 -14.46 20.84
C SER A 135 -19.15 -15.52 21.18
N PHE A 136 -20.14 -15.71 20.30
CA PHE A 136 -21.17 -16.75 20.44
C PHE A 136 -20.55 -18.15 20.50
N LEU A 137 -19.69 -18.49 19.53
CA LEU A 137 -19.01 -19.78 19.49
C LEU A 137 -18.25 -20.05 20.81
N ARG A 138 -17.56 -19.06 21.34
CA ARG A 138 -16.80 -19.22 22.58
C ARG A 138 -17.69 -19.32 23.83
N SER A 139 -18.69 -18.47 23.92
CA SER A 139 -19.48 -18.26 25.14
C SER A 139 -20.57 -19.31 25.32
N ASP A 140 -21.19 -19.73 24.21
CA ASP A 140 -22.36 -20.59 24.20
C ASP A 140 -22.03 -22.02 23.74
N VAL A 141 -21.08 -22.19 22.82
CA VAL A 141 -20.77 -23.51 22.23
C VAL A 141 -19.54 -24.15 22.89
N GLU A 142 -18.36 -23.54 22.76
CA GLU A 142 -17.08 -24.08 23.27
C GLU A 142 -17.13 -24.32 24.78
N ARG A 143 -17.85 -23.46 25.52
CA ARG A 143 -18.01 -23.57 26.97
C ARG A 143 -18.71 -24.85 27.43
N LEU A 144 -19.47 -25.49 26.55
CA LEU A 144 -20.17 -26.74 26.83
C LEU A 144 -19.31 -27.98 26.54
N PHE A 145 -18.21 -27.85 25.79
CA PHE A 145 -17.45 -28.99 25.26
C PHE A 145 -16.97 -29.96 26.36
N ASP A 146 -16.53 -29.43 27.50
CA ASP A 146 -16.01 -30.27 28.59
C ASP A 146 -17.09 -31.17 29.21
N ARG A 147 -18.37 -30.76 29.13
CA ARG A 147 -19.51 -31.59 29.53
C ARG A 147 -20.00 -32.48 28.39
N LEU A 148 -20.06 -31.97 27.16
CA LEU A 148 -20.56 -32.73 26.01
C LEU A 148 -19.68 -33.93 25.66
N GLN A 149 -18.36 -33.87 25.91
CA GLN A 149 -17.45 -35.00 25.68
C GLN A 149 -17.78 -36.25 26.53
N GLU A 150 -18.58 -36.11 27.58
CA GLU A 150 -19.05 -37.22 28.42
C GLU A 150 -20.24 -37.98 27.78
N PHE A 151 -20.80 -37.48 26.68
CA PHE A 151 -21.96 -38.07 26.03
C PHE A 151 -21.61 -39.22 25.08
N GLY A 152 -20.32 -39.49 24.88
CA GLY A 152 -19.83 -40.68 24.19
C GLY A 152 -18.62 -40.40 23.28
N PRO A 153 -17.95 -41.46 22.79
CA PRO A 153 -16.75 -41.33 21.96
C PRO A 153 -17.02 -40.59 20.64
N GLY A 154 -18.22 -40.73 20.06
CA GLY A 154 -18.60 -40.02 18.83
C GLY A 154 -18.71 -38.50 18.99
N VAL A 155 -19.06 -38.01 20.19
CA VAL A 155 -19.09 -36.56 20.49
C VAL A 155 -17.67 -36.05 20.74
N ARG A 156 -16.87 -36.81 21.50
CA ARG A 156 -15.47 -36.50 21.78
C ARG A 156 -14.64 -36.33 20.50
N ALA A 157 -14.77 -37.26 19.56
CA ALA A 157 -14.07 -37.19 18.28
C ALA A 157 -14.40 -35.90 17.49
N ARG A 158 -15.65 -35.43 17.54
CA ARG A 158 -16.05 -34.18 16.87
C ARG A 158 -15.52 -32.94 17.59
N ILE A 159 -15.48 -32.95 18.92
CA ILE A 159 -14.87 -31.87 19.70
C ILE A 159 -13.37 -31.77 19.40
N GLU A 160 -12.68 -32.91 19.29
CA GLU A 160 -11.28 -32.96 18.90
C GLU A 160 -11.06 -32.41 17.49
N ALA A 161 -11.91 -32.79 16.53
CA ALA A 161 -11.87 -32.23 15.17
C ALA A 161 -12.08 -30.71 15.15
N TYR A 162 -13.04 -30.20 15.93
CA TYR A 162 -13.24 -28.75 16.11
C TYR A 162 -11.98 -28.08 16.67
N ARG A 163 -11.46 -28.58 17.80
CA ARG A 163 -10.28 -28.01 18.47
C ARG A 163 -9.03 -28.03 17.58
N ALA A 164 -8.87 -29.06 16.75
CA ALA A 164 -7.75 -29.18 15.81
C ALA A 164 -7.84 -28.20 14.62
N ALA A 165 -9.05 -27.78 14.23
CA ALA A 165 -9.26 -26.83 13.13
C ALA A 165 -9.11 -25.36 13.56
N VAL A 166 -9.31 -25.05 14.85
CA VAL A 166 -9.23 -23.70 15.40
C VAL A 166 -7.77 -23.32 15.69
N ASP A 167 -7.34 -22.16 15.18
CA ASP A 167 -6.01 -21.64 15.46
C ASP A 167 -5.87 -21.27 16.96
N PRO A 168 -4.81 -21.74 17.66
CA PRO A 168 -4.65 -21.49 19.09
C PRO A 168 -4.51 -20.02 19.48
N ARG A 169 -3.93 -19.19 18.59
CA ARG A 169 -3.68 -17.76 18.85
C ARG A 169 -4.90 -16.93 18.49
N LEU A 170 -5.47 -17.18 17.32
CA LEU A 170 -6.61 -16.40 16.81
C LEU A 170 -7.94 -16.85 17.39
N ARG A 171 -8.00 -18.06 17.95
CA ARG A 171 -9.23 -18.68 18.49
C ARG A 171 -10.35 -18.77 17.45
N SER A 172 -9.97 -18.86 16.18
CA SER A 172 -10.87 -19.04 15.04
C SER A 172 -10.26 -19.98 14.01
N VAL A 173 -11.09 -20.55 13.14
CA VAL A 173 -10.58 -21.18 11.91
C VAL A 173 -9.91 -20.09 11.07
N TYR A 174 -8.68 -20.34 10.62
CA TYR A 174 -7.88 -19.38 9.86
C TYR A 174 -7.18 -20.10 8.71
N ARG A 175 -7.95 -20.42 7.68
CA ARG A 175 -7.50 -21.25 6.56
C ARG A 175 -7.56 -20.49 5.26
N GLN A 176 -8.75 -20.10 4.82
CA GLN A 176 -8.92 -19.33 3.58
C GLN A 176 -8.30 -17.95 3.73
N ARG A 177 -8.45 -17.33 4.91
CA ARG A 177 -7.83 -16.04 5.18
C ARG A 177 -6.30 -16.11 5.10
N ARG A 178 -5.69 -17.18 5.61
CA ARG A 178 -4.24 -17.41 5.51
C ARG A 178 -3.77 -17.53 4.06
N VAL A 179 -4.50 -18.27 3.23
CA VAL A 179 -4.20 -18.47 1.80
C VAL A 179 -4.31 -17.15 1.01
N PHE A 180 -5.31 -16.33 1.32
CA PHE A 180 -5.44 -14.98 0.78
C PHE A 180 -4.29 -14.07 1.22
N GLU A 181 -3.99 -14.02 2.52
CA GLU A 181 -2.92 -13.16 3.06
C GLU A 181 -1.54 -13.56 2.52
N GLU A 182 -1.27 -14.86 2.31
CA GLU A 182 -0.06 -15.33 1.63
C GLU A 182 0.07 -14.76 0.22
N SER A 183 -1.04 -14.69 -0.53
CA SER A 183 -1.06 -14.14 -1.88
C SER A 183 -0.81 -12.63 -1.88
N VAL A 184 -1.41 -11.90 -0.93
CA VAL A 184 -1.17 -10.46 -0.74
C VAL A 184 0.30 -10.20 -0.39
N THR A 185 0.87 -10.92 0.57
CA THR A 185 2.26 -10.74 0.99
C THR A 185 3.24 -11.01 -0.15
N ARG A 186 3.06 -12.10 -0.91
CA ARG A 186 3.94 -12.39 -2.06
C ARG A 186 3.92 -11.29 -3.10
N LEU A 187 2.73 -10.74 -3.36
CA LEU A 187 2.53 -9.69 -4.35
C LEU A 187 3.15 -8.37 -3.88
N THR A 188 2.86 -7.92 -2.66
CA THR A 188 3.40 -6.66 -2.13
C THR A 188 4.92 -6.70 -1.92
N GLU A 189 5.49 -7.84 -1.52
CA GLU A 189 6.94 -7.99 -1.44
C GLU A 189 7.63 -7.97 -2.80
N THR A 190 7.01 -8.58 -3.83
CA THR A 190 7.54 -8.54 -5.20
C THR A 190 7.56 -7.11 -5.74
N ILE A 191 6.45 -6.37 -5.56
CA ILE A 191 6.35 -4.97 -5.99
C ILE A 191 7.36 -4.11 -5.22
N SER A 192 7.43 -4.28 -3.90
CA SER A 192 8.34 -3.51 -3.05
C SER A 192 9.80 -3.75 -3.40
N SER A 193 10.22 -5.00 -3.52
CA SER A 193 11.62 -5.32 -3.75
C SER A 193 12.09 -4.78 -5.09
N TYR A 194 11.23 -4.82 -6.11
CA TYR A 194 11.51 -4.21 -7.40
C TYR A 194 11.59 -2.68 -7.30
N LEU A 195 10.63 -2.04 -6.62
CA LEU A 195 10.63 -0.60 -6.43
C LEU A 195 11.87 -0.11 -5.66
N ASP A 196 12.29 -0.83 -4.62
CA ASP A 196 13.49 -0.50 -3.83
C ASP A 196 14.76 -0.57 -4.67
N LEU A 197 14.87 -1.56 -5.56
CA LEU A 197 16.00 -1.67 -6.48
C LEU A 197 16.05 -0.49 -7.46
N GLU A 198 14.91 -0.12 -8.04
CA GLU A 198 14.84 0.99 -8.99
C GLU A 198 15.04 2.34 -8.33
N GLU A 199 14.50 2.53 -7.11
CA GLU A 199 14.67 3.74 -6.31
C GLU A 199 16.15 3.98 -6.00
N GLN A 200 16.88 2.94 -5.59
CA GLN A 200 18.29 3.06 -5.28
C GLN A 200 19.10 3.56 -6.48
N ALA A 201 18.75 3.10 -7.69
CA ALA A 201 19.35 3.61 -8.92
C ALA A 201 18.92 5.05 -9.24
N ALA A 202 17.65 5.39 -8.99
CA ALA A 202 17.10 6.72 -9.23
C ALA A 202 17.72 7.80 -8.31
N GLN A 203 18.15 7.46 -7.10
CA GLN A 203 18.90 8.38 -6.23
C GLN A 203 20.21 8.84 -6.86
N GLY A 204 20.80 8.04 -7.77
CA GLY A 204 21.96 8.43 -8.56
C GLY A 204 21.64 9.40 -9.71
N MET A 205 20.38 9.53 -10.12
CA MET A 205 19.94 10.47 -11.15
C MET A 205 19.80 11.89 -10.58
N PHE A 206 19.16 12.01 -9.42
CA PHE A 206 19.08 13.23 -8.64
C PHE A 206 18.65 12.91 -7.20
N PRO A 207 19.26 13.51 -6.16
CA PRO A 207 18.83 13.31 -4.78
C PRO A 207 17.38 13.77 -4.55
N HIS A 208 16.51 12.87 -4.15
CA HIS A 208 15.10 13.16 -3.91
C HIS A 208 14.58 12.48 -2.64
N TYR A 209 13.54 13.05 -2.03
CA TYR A 209 12.88 12.37 -0.92
C TYR A 209 11.98 11.27 -1.47
N PHE A 210 12.08 10.08 -0.88
CA PHE A 210 11.25 8.93 -1.24
C PHE A 210 10.56 8.36 0.01
N GLU A 211 9.26 8.12 -0.10
CA GLU A 211 8.45 7.40 0.89
C GLU A 211 7.64 6.31 0.19
N LYS A 212 7.56 5.14 0.81
CA LYS A 212 6.78 3.99 0.33
C LYS A 212 5.93 3.44 1.45
N GLN A 213 4.67 3.17 1.17
CA GLN A 213 3.74 2.58 2.13
C GLN A 213 3.23 1.24 1.59
N LYS A 214 3.20 0.23 2.48
CA LYS A 214 2.70 -1.12 2.18
C LYS A 214 1.38 -1.33 2.93
N THR A 215 0.33 -1.64 2.20
CA THR A 215 -0.96 -2.06 2.75
C THR A 215 -1.40 -3.35 2.04
N ASP A 216 -2.56 -3.35 1.42
CA ASP A 216 -2.93 -4.38 0.44
C ASP A 216 -2.24 -4.14 -0.90
N GLY A 217 -1.87 -2.89 -1.19
CA GLY A 217 -1.03 -2.48 -2.30
C GLY A 217 0.30 -1.91 -1.85
N VAL A 218 1.02 -1.33 -2.82
CA VAL A 218 2.22 -0.53 -2.59
C VAL A 218 2.02 0.81 -3.27
N ASP A 219 2.02 1.88 -2.48
CA ASP A 219 2.12 3.24 -2.98
C ASP A 219 3.48 3.85 -2.64
N HIS A 220 3.89 4.79 -3.48
CA HIS A 220 5.08 5.57 -3.22
C HIS A 220 4.89 7.03 -3.58
N GLN A 221 5.60 7.86 -2.85
CA GLN A 221 5.61 9.30 -2.98
C GLN A 221 7.05 9.78 -3.06
N ILE A 222 7.30 10.63 -4.04
CA ILE A 222 8.56 11.31 -4.23
C ILE A 222 8.33 12.80 -4.14
N TYR A 223 9.23 13.50 -3.44
CA TYR A 223 9.36 14.94 -3.56
C TYR A 223 10.74 15.26 -4.15
N ILE A 224 10.75 16.14 -5.15
CA ILE A 224 11.98 16.63 -5.80
C ILE A 224 11.92 18.15 -5.92
N GLY A 225 13.04 18.84 -5.72
CA GLY A 225 13.12 20.29 -5.93
C GLY A 225 14.38 20.88 -5.31
N ALA A 226 14.66 22.14 -5.65
CA ALA A 226 15.82 22.87 -5.14
C ALA A 226 15.91 22.88 -3.61
N ALA A 227 14.75 22.95 -2.92
CA ALA A 227 14.70 23.03 -1.47
C ALA A 227 15.20 21.75 -0.76
N LEU A 228 15.22 20.60 -1.43
CA LEU A 228 15.63 19.33 -0.83
C LEU A 228 17.15 19.12 -0.85
N VAL A 229 17.89 19.89 -1.66
CA VAL A 229 19.34 19.80 -1.77
C VAL A 229 20.00 21.03 -1.14
N GLU A 230 21.07 20.81 -0.37
CA GLU A 230 21.72 21.86 0.42
C GLU A 230 22.29 23.00 -0.44
N ASP A 231 22.78 22.68 -1.65
CA ASP A 231 23.35 23.66 -2.58
C ASP A 231 22.33 24.34 -3.51
N GLY A 232 21.05 23.95 -3.42
CA GLY A 232 19.96 24.49 -4.21
C GLY A 232 20.04 24.21 -5.72
N ARG A 233 20.96 23.38 -6.20
CA ARG A 233 21.15 23.12 -7.64
C ARG A 233 20.07 22.18 -8.15
N PHE A 234 19.08 22.74 -8.83
CA PHE A 234 17.97 21.99 -9.42
C PHE A 234 17.64 22.51 -10.81
N ASP A 235 17.53 21.60 -11.76
CA ASP A 235 17.10 21.85 -13.13
C ASP A 235 15.79 21.08 -13.42
N PRO A 236 14.80 21.69 -14.09
CA PRO A 236 13.56 21.01 -14.49
C PRO A 236 13.76 19.71 -15.29
N LEU A 237 14.92 19.52 -15.93
CA LEU A 237 15.30 18.27 -16.59
C LEU A 237 15.25 17.08 -15.63
N TYR A 238 15.70 17.23 -14.38
CA TYR A 238 15.67 16.14 -13.39
C TYR A 238 14.24 15.74 -13.03
N LEU A 239 13.32 16.71 -12.96
CA LEU A 239 11.90 16.44 -12.73
C LEU A 239 11.29 15.66 -13.90
N LYS A 240 11.57 16.06 -15.15
CA LYS A 240 11.13 15.32 -16.34
C LYS A 240 11.67 13.89 -16.36
N ASN A 241 12.96 13.74 -16.03
CA ASN A 241 13.62 12.44 -15.93
C ASN A 241 12.92 11.53 -14.91
N LEU A 242 12.67 12.02 -13.68
CA LEU A 242 11.98 11.20 -12.66
C LEU A 242 10.52 10.88 -13.02
N ARG A 243 9.81 11.76 -13.74
CA ARG A 243 8.45 11.45 -14.22
C ARG A 243 8.44 10.31 -15.23
N LEU A 244 9.34 10.36 -16.22
CA LEU A 244 9.48 9.29 -17.19
C LEU A 244 9.93 7.99 -16.51
N TRP A 245 10.92 8.06 -15.61
CA TRP A 245 11.36 6.93 -14.81
C TRP A 245 10.22 6.32 -14.00
N GLN A 246 9.40 7.12 -13.32
CA GLN A 246 8.27 6.61 -12.54
C GLN A 246 7.28 5.84 -13.42
N LEU A 247 6.97 6.36 -14.61
CA LEU A 247 6.09 5.66 -15.55
C LEU A 247 6.69 4.32 -16.00
N MET A 248 7.99 4.27 -16.27
CA MET A 248 8.71 3.02 -16.61
C MET A 248 8.70 2.02 -15.45
N VAL A 249 8.93 2.49 -14.22
CA VAL A 249 8.89 1.65 -13.01
C VAL A 249 7.50 1.07 -12.82
N VAL A 250 6.44 1.86 -12.98
CA VAL A 250 5.05 1.36 -12.88
C VAL A 250 4.75 0.31 -13.96
N CYS A 251 5.28 0.45 -15.18
CA CYS A 251 5.19 -0.60 -16.21
C CYS A 251 5.88 -1.90 -15.76
N GLY A 252 7.08 -1.81 -15.19
CA GLY A 252 7.83 -2.96 -14.66
C GLY A 252 7.12 -3.64 -13.48
N ILE A 253 6.51 -2.84 -12.58
CA ILE A 253 5.66 -3.33 -11.50
C ILE A 253 4.48 -4.14 -12.06
N ALA A 254 3.76 -3.56 -13.04
CA ALA A 254 2.58 -4.19 -13.63
C ALA A 254 2.90 -5.54 -14.29
N ALA A 255 4.01 -5.63 -15.03
CA ALA A 255 4.43 -6.88 -15.65
C ALA A 255 4.80 -7.96 -14.63
N ARG A 256 5.54 -7.60 -13.57
CA ARG A 256 5.94 -8.55 -12.50
C ARG A 256 4.73 -9.07 -11.72
N ALA A 257 3.81 -8.17 -11.39
CA ALA A 257 2.57 -8.52 -10.72
C ALA A 257 1.71 -9.49 -11.56
N ASP A 258 1.55 -9.22 -12.85
CA ASP A 258 0.82 -10.11 -13.76
C ASP A 258 1.48 -11.50 -13.87
N GLN A 259 2.80 -11.55 -14.00
CA GLN A 259 3.54 -12.82 -14.06
C GLN A 259 3.36 -13.65 -12.78
N LEU A 260 3.42 -12.98 -11.62
CA LEU A 260 3.25 -13.64 -10.33
C LEU A 260 1.82 -14.16 -10.13
N THR A 261 0.81 -13.46 -10.66
CA THR A 261 -0.63 -13.78 -10.48
C THR A 261 -0.95 -15.25 -10.77
N LYS A 262 -0.29 -15.85 -11.78
CA LYS A 262 -0.49 -17.26 -12.18
C LYS A 262 0.00 -18.28 -11.15
N ASN A 263 0.91 -17.88 -10.27
CA ASN A 263 1.56 -18.72 -9.27
C ASN A 263 1.07 -18.41 -7.84
N LEU A 264 0.10 -17.50 -7.69
CA LEU A 264 -0.48 -17.18 -6.39
C LEU A 264 -1.56 -18.21 -6.01
N PRO A 265 -1.65 -18.60 -4.72
CA PRO A 265 -2.74 -19.43 -4.23
C PRO A 265 -4.14 -18.82 -4.50
N VAL A 266 -4.25 -17.49 -4.40
CA VAL A 266 -5.39 -16.71 -4.87
C VAL A 266 -4.90 -15.80 -6.00
N PRO A 267 -5.45 -15.89 -7.22
CA PRO A 267 -5.00 -15.11 -8.38
C PRO A 267 -5.45 -13.66 -8.25
N LEU A 268 -4.74 -12.89 -7.43
CA LEU A 268 -5.00 -11.47 -7.17
C LEU A 268 -4.44 -10.62 -8.31
N GLN A 269 -5.31 -9.83 -8.95
CA GLN A 269 -4.92 -8.88 -9.99
C GLN A 269 -4.54 -7.53 -9.38
N THR A 270 -3.56 -6.85 -9.98
CA THR A 270 -3.19 -5.48 -9.60
C THR A 270 -3.76 -4.44 -10.54
N THR A 271 -3.90 -3.23 -10.04
CA THR A 271 -4.20 -2.04 -10.84
C THR A 271 -3.24 -0.92 -10.50
N HIS A 272 -2.92 -0.08 -11.49
CA HIS A 272 -1.83 0.88 -11.37
C HIS A 272 -2.31 2.29 -11.71
N LEU A 273 -1.87 3.26 -10.91
CA LEU A 273 -2.24 4.65 -11.03
C LEU A 273 -1.05 5.57 -10.77
N ILE A 274 -0.96 6.66 -11.53
CA ILE A 274 -0.05 7.78 -11.30
C ILE A 274 -0.89 9.05 -11.15
N LEU A 275 -0.64 9.83 -10.11
CA LEU A 275 -1.24 11.16 -9.94
C LEU A 275 -0.22 12.21 -10.35
N VAL A 276 -0.54 12.98 -11.37
CA VAL A 276 0.32 14.03 -11.91
C VAL A 276 -0.05 15.37 -11.32
N GLN A 277 0.96 16.10 -10.85
CA GLN A 277 0.84 17.51 -10.54
C GLN A 277 2.07 18.28 -11.03
N HIS A 278 1.83 19.32 -11.83
CA HIS A 278 2.89 20.25 -12.25
C HIS A 278 3.19 21.32 -11.22
N ALA A 279 2.17 21.79 -10.51
CA ALA A 279 2.33 22.83 -9.51
C ALA A 279 3.18 22.32 -8.34
N PRO A 280 4.23 23.05 -7.95
CA PRO A 280 4.97 22.69 -6.74
C PRO A 280 4.11 22.99 -5.50
N LEU A 281 4.41 22.30 -4.40
CA LEU A 281 3.75 22.47 -3.11
C LEU A 281 4.79 22.62 -2.00
N SER A 282 4.32 22.94 -0.79
CA SER A 282 5.18 22.92 0.40
C SER A 282 4.92 21.69 1.24
N ILE A 283 5.97 21.13 1.86
CA ILE A 283 5.86 19.99 2.77
C ILE A 283 6.45 20.34 4.12
N ARG A 284 5.82 19.86 5.19
CA ARG A 284 6.26 20.06 6.57
C ARG A 284 6.39 18.72 7.26
N PHE A 285 7.49 18.54 7.98
CA PHE A 285 7.68 17.37 8.81
C PHE A 285 6.78 17.43 10.04
N ARG A 286 5.95 16.40 10.22
CA ARG A 286 5.14 16.20 11.43
C ARG A 286 5.90 15.28 12.38
N PHE A 287 6.30 15.81 13.53
CA PHE A 287 7.14 15.08 14.50
C PHE A 287 6.41 13.92 15.19
N ASP A 288 5.11 14.08 15.43
CA ASP A 288 4.22 13.06 15.97
C ASP A 288 4.02 11.90 14.98
N GLU A 289 3.82 12.21 13.71
CA GLU A 289 3.61 11.21 12.64
C GLU A 289 4.91 10.70 12.02
N LYS A 290 6.05 11.37 12.27
CA LYS A 290 7.38 11.08 11.72
C LYS A 290 7.41 11.02 10.18
N ARG A 291 6.63 11.86 9.51
CA ARG A 291 6.56 11.94 8.04
C ARG A 291 6.31 13.37 7.56
N PHE A 292 6.53 13.60 6.27
CA PHE A 292 6.15 14.85 5.64
C PHE A 292 4.67 14.83 5.28
N ASP A 293 3.97 15.89 5.66
CA ASP A 293 2.63 16.18 5.17
C ASP A 293 2.65 17.48 4.38
N VAL A 294 1.65 17.67 3.54
CA VAL A 294 1.49 18.87 2.75
C VAL A 294 1.20 20.07 3.65
N ASP A 295 1.89 21.18 3.40
CA ASP A 295 1.84 22.39 4.21
C ASP A 295 1.08 23.52 3.48
N GLY A 296 -0.06 23.93 4.06
CA GLY A 296 -0.86 25.05 3.57
C GLY A 296 -2.20 24.66 2.94
N ALA A 297 -3.21 25.53 3.08
CA ALA A 297 -4.59 25.25 2.71
C ALA A 297 -4.82 24.98 1.21
N TYR A 298 -4.01 25.59 0.34
CA TYR A 298 -4.10 25.39 -1.11
C TYR A 298 -3.58 24.02 -1.56
N ASP A 299 -2.59 23.48 -0.84
CA ASP A 299 -1.94 22.23 -1.20
C ASP A 299 -2.71 21.01 -0.65
N ILE A 300 -3.59 21.19 0.36
CA ILE A 300 -4.46 20.14 0.92
C ILE A 300 -5.29 19.42 -0.16
N ARG A 301 -5.63 20.12 -1.26
CA ARG A 301 -6.35 19.50 -2.39
C ARG A 301 -5.61 18.28 -2.92
N TYR A 302 -4.28 18.32 -3.02
CA TYR A 302 -3.47 17.21 -3.49
C TYR A 302 -3.64 15.97 -2.61
N GLU A 303 -3.59 16.13 -1.28
CA GLU A 303 -3.80 15.03 -0.34
C GLU A 303 -5.24 14.48 -0.36
N ILE A 304 -6.24 15.34 -0.57
CA ILE A 304 -7.64 14.89 -0.74
C ILE A 304 -7.78 14.02 -1.99
N VAL A 305 -7.18 14.43 -3.11
CA VAL A 305 -7.20 13.66 -4.35
C VAL A 305 -6.49 12.32 -4.15
N LYS A 306 -5.25 12.35 -3.67
CA LYS A 306 -4.42 11.17 -3.40
C LYS A 306 -5.15 10.12 -2.56
N LYS A 307 -5.87 10.53 -1.51
CA LYS A 307 -6.63 9.62 -0.62
C LYS A 307 -7.89 8.99 -1.23
N ARG A 308 -8.39 9.51 -2.35
CA ARG A 308 -9.67 9.08 -2.94
C ARG A 308 -9.55 8.54 -4.37
N ILE A 309 -8.43 8.80 -5.03
CA ILE A 309 -8.30 8.54 -6.46
C ILE A 309 -8.27 7.04 -6.81
N ASP A 310 -7.90 6.18 -5.86
CA ASP A 310 -7.92 4.71 -5.98
C ASP A 310 -9.33 4.14 -6.28
N LYS A 311 -10.37 4.85 -5.83
CA LYS A 311 -11.78 4.50 -5.99
C LYS A 311 -12.50 5.33 -7.03
N ALA A 312 -11.80 6.22 -7.73
CA ALA A 312 -12.42 7.07 -8.73
C ALA A 312 -13.05 6.25 -9.86
N VAL A 313 -14.22 6.71 -10.29
CA VAL A 313 -15.05 6.10 -11.33
C VAL A 313 -15.04 7.00 -12.56
N VAL A 314 -15.10 6.40 -13.74
CA VAL A 314 -15.22 7.14 -15.00
C VAL A 314 -16.61 7.76 -15.08
N LYS A 315 -16.67 9.06 -15.37
CA LYS A 315 -17.91 9.82 -15.46
C LYS A 315 -18.88 9.23 -16.47
N GLY A 316 -20.12 8.97 -16.04
CA GLY A 316 -21.15 8.35 -16.87
C GLY A 316 -20.99 6.84 -17.06
N ALA A 317 -20.08 6.20 -16.33
CA ALA A 317 -19.91 4.76 -16.29
C ALA A 317 -19.88 4.26 -14.84
N THR A 318 -19.99 2.95 -14.63
CA THR A 318 -19.80 2.29 -13.32
C THR A 318 -18.39 1.74 -13.14
N GLU A 319 -17.54 1.96 -14.14
CA GLU A 319 -16.20 1.42 -14.23
C GLU A 319 -15.20 2.29 -13.45
N ARG A 320 -14.33 1.66 -12.65
CA ARG A 320 -13.21 2.39 -12.02
C ARG A 320 -12.22 2.87 -13.09
N VAL A 321 -11.58 3.99 -12.81
CA VAL A 321 -10.50 4.52 -13.65
C VAL A 321 -9.35 3.51 -13.79
N THR A 322 -9.01 2.81 -12.71
CA THR A 322 -7.96 1.80 -12.69
C THR A 322 -8.48 0.44 -13.16
N GLN A 323 -7.73 -0.20 -14.06
CA GLN A 323 -8.05 -1.52 -14.63
C GLN A 323 -6.82 -2.43 -14.63
N PRO A 324 -6.98 -3.75 -14.43
CA PRO A 324 -5.88 -4.70 -14.58
C PRO A 324 -5.25 -4.62 -15.97
N GLY A 325 -3.92 -4.75 -16.03
CA GLY A 325 -3.15 -4.66 -17.28
C GLY A 325 -3.02 -3.26 -17.88
N LYS A 326 -3.55 -2.23 -17.20
CA LYS A 326 -3.48 -0.83 -17.63
C LYS A 326 -2.89 0.07 -16.54
N ILE A 327 -2.38 1.22 -16.96
CA ILE A 327 -1.99 2.32 -16.07
C ILE A 327 -2.96 3.48 -16.28
N ALA A 328 -3.50 4.01 -15.20
CA ALA A 328 -4.27 5.26 -15.20
C ALA A 328 -3.37 6.43 -14.76
N ILE A 329 -3.18 7.40 -15.63
CA ILE A 329 -2.42 8.63 -15.36
C ILE A 329 -3.44 9.74 -15.13
N VAL A 330 -3.69 10.08 -13.88
CA VAL A 330 -4.67 11.09 -13.46
C VAL A 330 -4.03 12.46 -13.43
N TYR A 331 -4.73 13.45 -13.98
CA TYR A 331 -4.27 14.83 -14.07
C TYR A 331 -5.43 15.82 -13.92
N ALA A 332 -5.10 17.07 -13.63
CA ALA A 332 -6.07 18.16 -13.51
C ALA A 332 -5.93 19.20 -14.63
N GLN A 333 -4.74 19.33 -15.22
CA GLN A 333 -4.44 20.37 -16.21
C GLN A 333 -4.11 19.77 -17.60
N PRO A 334 -4.53 20.39 -18.71
CA PRO A 334 -4.21 19.91 -20.05
C PRO A 334 -2.70 19.78 -20.34
N GLY A 335 -1.87 20.65 -19.75
CA GLY A 335 -0.41 20.60 -19.91
C GLY A 335 0.23 19.34 -19.32
N GLU A 336 -0.35 18.78 -18.25
CA GLU A 336 0.07 17.50 -17.65
C GLU A 336 -0.18 16.35 -18.62
N ALA A 337 -1.36 16.35 -19.26
CA ALA A 337 -1.71 15.34 -20.24
C ALA A 337 -0.84 15.41 -21.51
N LEU A 338 -0.44 16.61 -21.93
CA LEU A 338 0.43 16.79 -23.09
C LEU A 338 1.83 16.22 -22.84
N GLU A 339 2.41 16.48 -21.66
CA GLU A 339 3.70 15.91 -21.27
C GLU A 339 3.66 14.38 -21.25
N TYR A 340 2.65 13.81 -20.57
CA TYR A 340 2.55 12.36 -20.43
C TYR A 340 2.21 11.65 -21.74
N ARG A 341 1.52 12.29 -22.69
CA ARG A 341 1.35 11.72 -24.04
C ARG A 341 2.70 11.52 -24.74
N GLY A 342 3.62 12.47 -24.63
CA GLY A 342 4.98 12.31 -25.16
C GLY A 342 5.73 11.14 -24.52
N TYR A 343 5.60 10.97 -23.20
CA TYR A 343 6.18 9.80 -22.51
C TYR A 343 5.53 8.50 -22.95
N ILE A 344 4.19 8.46 -23.10
CA ILE A 344 3.46 7.27 -23.55
C ILE A 344 3.91 6.87 -24.96
N GLU A 345 3.98 7.81 -25.90
CA GLU A 345 4.41 7.55 -27.28
C GLU A 345 5.82 6.96 -27.32
N TYR A 346 6.76 7.54 -26.57
CA TYR A 346 8.11 7.01 -26.43
C TYR A 346 8.14 5.60 -25.84
N LEU A 347 7.35 5.33 -24.80
CA LEU A 347 7.28 4.02 -24.16
C LEU A 347 6.52 2.98 -24.98
N GLN A 348 5.60 3.38 -25.86
CA GLN A 348 5.01 2.52 -26.88
C GLN A 348 6.05 2.12 -27.91
N HIS A 349 6.87 3.07 -28.39
CA HIS A 349 7.97 2.79 -29.30
C HIS A 349 8.99 1.79 -28.71
N LEU A 350 9.32 1.94 -27.41
CA LEU A 350 10.19 1.00 -26.71
C LEU A 350 9.52 -0.33 -26.34
N GLY A 351 8.20 -0.45 -26.48
CA GLY A 351 7.46 -1.68 -26.15
C GLY A 351 7.18 -1.90 -24.66
N TYR A 352 7.17 -0.84 -23.84
CA TYR A 352 6.66 -0.87 -22.46
C TYR A 352 5.13 -0.77 -22.43
N LEU A 353 4.57 0.02 -23.34
CA LEU A 353 3.14 0.30 -23.48
C LEU A 353 2.64 -0.16 -24.85
N SER A 354 1.34 -0.36 -24.97
CA SER A 354 0.71 -0.78 -26.23
C SER A 354 -0.74 -0.32 -26.33
N GLY A 355 -1.30 -0.42 -27.53
CA GLY A 355 -2.68 -0.05 -27.82
C GLY A 355 -2.93 1.46 -27.76
N GLU A 356 -4.20 1.84 -27.93
CA GLU A 356 -4.63 3.24 -27.92
C GLU A 356 -4.62 3.84 -26.51
N VAL A 357 -4.45 5.16 -26.45
CA VAL A 357 -4.59 5.93 -25.21
C VAL A 357 -6.05 6.34 -25.05
N GLU A 358 -6.68 5.93 -23.96
CA GLU A 358 -8.04 6.31 -23.61
C GLU A 358 -8.05 7.64 -22.85
N ASP A 359 -8.86 8.60 -23.31
CA ASP A 359 -9.14 9.86 -22.62
C ASP A 359 -10.38 9.71 -21.74
N LEU A 360 -10.22 9.83 -20.42
CA LEU A 360 -11.29 9.62 -19.45
C LEU A 360 -11.57 10.90 -18.66
N GLU A 361 -12.85 11.16 -18.41
CA GLU A 361 -13.30 12.11 -17.38
C GLU A 361 -13.68 11.35 -16.11
N LEU A 362 -13.34 11.87 -14.94
CA LEU A 362 -13.65 11.22 -13.66
C LEU A 362 -14.88 11.84 -13.00
N GLU A 363 -15.62 11.03 -12.26
CA GLU A 363 -16.68 11.53 -11.39
C GLU A 363 -16.13 12.46 -10.31
N GLU A 364 -16.93 13.45 -9.95
CA GLU A 364 -16.59 14.40 -8.91
C GLU A 364 -16.81 13.77 -7.54
N PHE A 365 -15.93 14.11 -6.60
CA PHE A 365 -16.07 13.71 -5.20
C PHE A 365 -15.76 14.90 -4.30
N GLN A 366 -16.28 14.87 -3.08
CA GLN A 366 -16.31 16.00 -2.14
C GLN A 366 -15.03 16.88 -2.17
N GLY A 367 -15.15 18.07 -2.77
CA GLY A 367 -14.07 19.07 -2.84
C GLY A 367 -13.09 18.92 -4.02
N VAL A 368 -13.32 17.98 -4.93
CA VAL A 368 -12.46 17.68 -6.08
C VAL A 368 -13.32 17.58 -7.35
N HIS A 369 -13.03 18.47 -8.30
CA HIS A 369 -13.74 18.60 -9.57
C HIS A 369 -12.75 18.63 -10.74
N GLY A 370 -13.22 18.21 -11.91
CA GLY A 370 -12.50 18.38 -13.18
C GLY A 370 -11.28 17.47 -13.39
N LEU A 371 -11.16 16.36 -12.64
CA LEU A 371 -10.09 15.40 -12.88
C LEU A 371 -10.34 14.59 -14.16
N ARG A 372 -9.26 14.32 -14.87
CA ARG A 372 -9.23 13.50 -16.08
C ARG A 372 -8.13 12.46 -15.96
N ALA A 373 -8.16 11.45 -16.82
CA ALA A 373 -7.11 10.45 -16.85
C ALA A 373 -6.78 10.03 -18.28
N LEU A 374 -5.49 9.77 -18.53
CA LEU A 374 -5.05 8.97 -19.65
C LEU A 374 -4.97 7.53 -19.17
N ARG A 375 -5.59 6.60 -19.89
CA ARG A 375 -5.48 5.17 -19.58
C ARG A 375 -4.88 4.42 -20.75
N VAL A 376 -3.84 3.64 -20.48
CA VAL A 376 -3.04 2.96 -21.51
C VAL A 376 -2.69 1.54 -21.09
N THR A 377 -2.57 0.64 -22.06
CA THR A 377 -2.29 -0.78 -21.82
C THR A 377 -0.79 -1.02 -21.63
N VAL A 378 -0.43 -1.79 -20.62
CA VAL A 378 0.97 -2.20 -20.38
C VAL A 378 1.29 -3.43 -21.23
N ALA A 379 2.47 -3.44 -21.85
CA ALA A 379 3.01 -4.63 -22.48
C ALA A 379 3.51 -5.62 -21.41
N LEU A 380 2.61 -6.46 -20.90
CA LEU A 380 2.87 -7.38 -19.79
C LEU A 380 3.91 -8.49 -20.11
N ARG A 381 4.27 -8.64 -21.38
CA ARG A 381 5.27 -9.60 -21.85
C ARG A 381 6.26 -8.88 -22.75
N GLY A 382 7.55 -9.06 -22.49
CA GLY A 382 8.60 -8.48 -23.31
C GLY A 382 9.89 -8.27 -22.51
N PRO A 383 11.06 -8.25 -23.19
CA PRO A 383 12.35 -8.11 -22.52
C PRO A 383 12.49 -6.80 -21.73
N GLN A 384 11.79 -5.74 -22.16
CA GLN A 384 11.86 -4.41 -21.56
C GLN A 384 11.10 -4.30 -20.24
N THR A 385 9.98 -5.01 -20.10
CA THR A 385 9.19 -5.03 -18.85
C THR A 385 9.65 -6.14 -17.89
N GLU A 386 10.43 -7.12 -18.37
CA GLU A 386 10.98 -8.21 -17.57
C GLU A 386 12.31 -7.88 -16.88
N ARG A 387 13.14 -7.01 -17.44
CA ARG A 387 14.43 -6.63 -16.83
C ARG A 387 14.30 -5.38 -15.96
N PRO A 388 14.97 -5.32 -14.79
CA PRO A 388 15.10 -4.07 -14.05
C PRO A 388 15.74 -2.98 -14.91
N LEU A 389 15.25 -1.75 -14.80
CA LEU A 389 15.85 -0.60 -15.52
C LEU A 389 17.28 -0.40 -15.03
N ALA A 390 17.50 -0.54 -13.72
CA ALA A 390 18.82 -0.53 -13.11
C ALA A 390 19.79 -1.59 -13.70
N ALA A 391 19.27 -2.70 -14.24
CA ALA A 391 20.08 -3.76 -14.85
C ALA A 391 20.24 -3.59 -16.36
N SER A 392 19.33 -2.88 -17.02
CA SER A 392 19.46 -2.47 -18.41
C SER A 392 20.13 -1.10 -18.47
N ALA A 393 21.46 -1.05 -18.50
CA ALA A 393 22.13 0.11 -19.05
C ALA A 393 21.45 0.45 -20.39
N ILE A 394 20.90 1.66 -20.52
CA ILE A 394 20.25 2.14 -21.74
C ILE A 394 21.17 1.72 -22.89
N PRO A 395 20.72 0.86 -23.84
CA PRO A 395 21.57 0.54 -24.96
C PRO A 395 21.89 1.87 -25.62
N ALA A 396 23.16 2.27 -25.56
CA ALA A 396 23.65 3.41 -26.31
C ALA A 396 23.13 3.22 -27.73
N ALA A 397 22.38 4.22 -28.21
CA ALA A 397 21.82 4.23 -29.55
C ALA A 397 22.95 3.94 -30.55
N SER A 398 23.08 2.67 -30.91
CA SER A 398 24.02 2.18 -31.89
C SER A 398 23.16 1.60 -33.00
N ALA A 399 23.04 2.42 -34.04
CA ALA A 399 22.61 2.14 -35.41
C ALA A 399 21.67 3.24 -35.94
N VAL A 400 22.18 4.46 -36.03
CA VAL A 400 21.93 5.26 -37.24
C VAL A 400 23.16 5.06 -38.11
N ALA A 401 23.11 4.00 -38.92
CA ALA A 401 24.03 3.76 -40.01
C ALA A 401 23.26 3.15 -41.18
N ARG A 402 22.59 4.01 -41.95
CA ARG A 402 22.71 4.13 -43.41
C ARG A 402 21.82 5.25 -43.93
#